data_AF-A0A7C0U8H6-F1
#
_entry.id   AF-A0A7C0U8H6-F1
#
_cell.length_a   1.000
_cell.length_b   1.000
_cell.length_c   1.000
_cell.angle_alpha   90.00
_cell.angle_beta   90.00
_cell.angle_gamma   90.00
#
_symmetry.space_group_name_H-M   'P 1'
#
loop_
_entity.id
_entity.type
_entity.pdbx_description
1 polymer ?
#
loop_
_entity_poly.entity_id
_entity_poly.type
_entity_poly.pdbx_seq_one_letter_code
_entity_poly.pdbx_strand_id
1 'polypeptide(L)'
;RNASDVFGKTVDVVELADTAEEFVKSALAPARVERVRIVEDRNGSLIAQVTVKNEDRGIAIGRDGRNVARARILAKRHFGLDNVVIT
;
A
#
# COMPACT_ATOMS: atom_id res chain seq x y z
N ARG A 1 2.02 -14.96 -22.93
CA ARG A 1 3.28 -14.43 -22.37
C ARG A 1 2.91 -13.68 -21.12
N ASN A 2 3.54 -14.00 -20.00
CA ASN A 2 3.31 -13.24 -18.78
C ASN A 2 4.07 -11.90 -18.88
N ALA A 3 3.56 -10.85 -18.25
CA ALA A 3 4.25 -9.55 -18.22
C ALA A 3 5.68 -9.70 -17.66
N SER A 4 5.88 -10.61 -16.71
CA SER A 4 7.18 -10.97 -16.15
C SER A 4 8.20 -11.42 -17.19
N ASP A 5 7.76 -12.18 -18.21
CA ASP A 5 8.65 -12.72 -19.25
C ASP A 5 9.14 -11.61 -20.19
N VAL A 6 8.32 -10.57 -20.37
CA VAL A 6 8.63 -9.40 -21.20
C VAL A 6 9.56 -8.45 -20.47
N PHE A 7 9.32 -8.21 -19.18
CA PHE A 7 10.09 -7.24 -18.39
C PHE A 7 11.29 -7.84 -17.66
N GLY A 8 11.44 -9.17 -17.63
CA GLY A 8 12.53 -9.87 -16.95
C GLY A 8 12.54 -9.69 -15.42
N LYS A 9 11.41 -9.32 -14.82
CA LYS A 9 11.27 -9.04 -13.38
C LYS A 9 9.85 -9.32 -12.90
N THR A 10 9.67 -9.40 -11.57
CA THR A 10 8.34 -9.46 -10.95
C THR A 10 7.54 -8.21 -11.33
N VAL A 11 6.29 -8.42 -11.73
CA VAL A 11 5.34 -7.38 -12.11
C VAL A 11 4.13 -7.48 -11.20
N ASP A 12 3.89 -6.43 -10.42
CA ASP A 12 2.67 -6.27 -9.64
C ASP A 12 1.72 -5.33 -10.40
N VAL A 13 0.45 -5.70 -10.47
CA VAL A 13 -0.61 -4.84 -11.02
C VAL A 13 -1.37 -4.25 -9.85
N VAL A 14 -1.45 -2.92 -9.81
CA VAL A 14 -2.16 -2.17 -8.78
C VAL A 14 -3.22 -1.32 -9.46
N GLU A 15 -4.45 -1.45 -9.00
CA GLU A 15 -5.57 -0.63 -9.46
C GLU A 15 -5.38 0.83 -9.01
N LEU A 16 -5.56 1.77 -9.93
CA LEU A 16 -5.64 3.19 -9.60
C LEU A 16 -6.98 3.49 -8.91
N ALA A 17 -7.02 4.58 -8.14
CA ALA A 17 -8.26 5.04 -7.53
C ALA A 17 -8.32 6.57 -7.52
N ASP A 18 -9.49 7.11 -7.25
CA ASP A 18 -9.70 8.56 -7.16
C ASP A 18 -9.35 9.12 -5.77
N THR A 19 -9.28 8.26 -4.75
CA THR A 19 -8.95 8.63 -3.37
C THR A 19 -7.73 7.89 -2.84
N ALA A 20 -7.03 8.53 -1.90
CA ALA A 20 -5.83 7.95 -1.30
C ALA A 20 -6.17 6.66 -0.53
N GLU A 21 -7.32 6.63 0.14
CA GLU A 21 -7.81 5.48 0.90
C GLU A 21 -8.03 4.26 0.01
N GLU A 22 -8.77 4.42 -1.09
CA GLU A 22 -9.01 3.31 -2.02
C GLU A 22 -7.73 2.87 -2.70
N PHE A 23 -6.85 3.81 -3.07
CA PHE A 23 -5.57 3.46 -3.67
C PHE A 23 -4.66 2.68 -2.70
N VAL A 24 -4.60 3.05 -1.43
CA VAL A 24 -3.82 2.33 -0.41
C VAL A 24 -4.38 0.91 -0.20
N LYS A 25 -5.71 0.72 -0.26
CA LYS A 25 -6.31 -0.62 -0.24
C LYS A 25 -5.83 -1.45 -1.43
N SER A 26 -5.91 -0.92 -2.65
CA SER A 26 -5.45 -1.59 -3.87
C SER A 26 -3.96 -1.90 -3.83
N ALA A 27 -3.13 -0.99 -3.31
CA ALA A 27 -1.69 -1.18 -3.20
C ALA A 27 -1.31 -2.32 -2.23
N LEU A 28 -2.13 -2.59 -1.22
CA LEU A 28 -1.90 -3.66 -0.23
C LEU A 28 -2.54 -5.01 -0.62
N ALA A 29 -3.19 -5.10 -1.78
CA ALA A 29 -3.71 -6.37 -2.28
C ALA A 29 -2.58 -7.43 -2.32
N PRO A 30 -2.86 -8.69 -1.92
CA PRO A 30 -4.17 -9.26 -1.63
C PRO A 30 -4.62 -9.15 -0.15
N ALA A 31 -3.92 -8.41 0.70
CA ALA A 31 -4.33 -8.27 2.11
C ALA A 31 -5.66 -7.51 2.22
N ARG A 32 -6.62 -8.07 2.97
CA ARG A 32 -7.92 -7.43 3.19
C ARG A 32 -7.78 -6.32 4.22
N VAL A 33 -7.88 -5.09 3.71
CA VAL A 33 -7.91 -3.87 4.50
C VAL A 33 -9.32 -3.61 5.03
N GLU A 34 -9.45 -3.44 6.33
CA GLU A 34 -10.73 -3.12 6.99
C GLU A 34 -10.98 -1.62 7.03
N ARG A 35 -9.92 -0.82 7.19
CA ARG A 35 -10.02 0.63 7.29
C ARG A 35 -8.73 1.31 6.85
N VAL A 36 -8.87 2.44 6.17
CA VAL A 36 -7.79 3.41 5.95
C VAL A 36 -8.22 4.74 6.55
N ARG A 37 -7.32 5.42 7.25
CA ARG A 37 -7.48 6.80 7.71
C ARG A 37 -6.29 7.61 7.26
N ILE A 38 -6.54 8.72 6.56
CA ILE A 38 -5.51 9.70 6.28
C ILE A 38 -5.47 10.66 7.46
N VAL A 39 -4.30 10.79 8.06
CA VAL A 39 -4.07 11.70 9.19
C VAL A 39 -2.81 12.50 8.96
N GLU A 40 -2.77 13.69 9.54
CA GLU A 40 -1.57 14.52 9.58
C GLU A 40 -0.76 14.15 10.84
N ASP A 41 0.55 13.94 10.67
CA ASP A 41 1.44 13.73 11.79
C ASP A 41 1.86 15.05 12.46
N ARG A 42 2.65 14.97 13.53
CA ARG A 42 3.09 16.16 14.29
C ARG A 42 3.94 17.15 13.47
N ASN A 43 4.49 16.70 12.34
CA ASN A 43 5.35 17.48 11.47
C ASN A 43 4.61 17.99 10.23
N GLY A 44 3.30 17.78 10.14
CA GLY A 44 2.48 18.17 8.99
C GLY A 44 2.51 17.18 7.83
N SER A 45 3.09 15.99 8.03
CA SER A 45 3.17 14.97 6.98
C SER A 45 1.87 14.15 6.93
N LEU A 46 1.34 13.92 5.73
CA LEU A 46 0.14 13.10 5.55
C LEU A 46 0.53 11.62 5.57
N ILE A 47 -0.12 10.85 6.44
CA ILE A 47 0.13 9.41 6.59
C ILE A 47 -1.18 8.62 6.48
N ALA A 48 -1.12 7.43 5.89
CA ALA A 48 -2.20 6.46 5.91
C ALA A 48 -2.03 5.50 7.09
N GLN A 49 -2.97 5.51 8.03
CA GLN A 49 -3.14 4.47 9.03
C GLN A 49 -4.07 3.39 8.48
N VAL A 50 -3.57 2.17 8.36
CA VAL A 50 -4.26 1.05 7.73
C VAL A 50 -4.52 -0.05 8.75
N THR A 51 -5.79 -0.38 8.97
CA THR A 51 -6.20 -1.57 9.72
C THR A 51 -6.47 -2.69 8.73
N VAL A 52 -5.81 -3.83 8.91
CA VAL A 52 -5.99 -5.04 8.10
C VAL A 52 -6.59 -6.15 8.94
N LYS A 53 -7.21 -7.14 8.30
CA LYS A 53 -7.59 -8.37 8.99
C LYS A 53 -6.37 -8.99 9.66
N ASN A 54 -6.52 -9.45 10.90
CA ASN A 54 -5.42 -10.02 11.69
C ASN A 54 -4.69 -11.15 10.95
N GLU A 55 -5.44 -12.02 10.26
CA GLU A 55 -4.93 -13.13 9.43
C GLU A 55 -4.09 -12.65 8.24
N ASP A 56 -4.33 -11.43 7.74
CA ASP A 56 -3.65 -10.87 6.57
C ASP A 56 -2.48 -9.94 6.94
N ARG A 57 -2.23 -9.68 8.24
CA ARG A 57 -1.16 -8.79 8.70
C ARG A 57 0.21 -9.17 8.12
N GLY A 58 0.52 -10.46 8.10
CA GLY A 58 1.79 -10.95 7.53
C GLY A 58 1.91 -10.68 6.03
N ILE A 59 0.82 -10.84 5.27
CA ILE A 59 0.78 -10.60 3.83
C ILE A 59 0.84 -9.10 3.54
N ALA A 60 0.16 -8.27 4.33
CA ALA A 60 0.18 -6.81 4.20
C ALA A 60 1.59 -6.23 4.39
N ILE A 61 2.35 -6.76 5.37
CA ILE A 61 3.75 -6.38 5.58
C ILE A 61 4.62 -6.96 4.45
N GLY A 62 4.43 -8.24 4.13
CA GLY A 62 5.26 -8.99 3.18
C GLY A 62 6.64 -9.34 3.74
N ARG A 63 7.37 -10.21 3.04
CA ARG A 63 8.73 -10.59 3.43
C ARG A 63 9.63 -9.35 3.50
N ASP A 64 10.31 -9.17 4.63
CA ASP A 64 11.17 -8.01 4.91
C ASP A 64 10.47 -6.65 4.76
N GLY A 65 9.15 -6.61 4.93
CA GLY A 65 8.36 -5.38 4.77
C GLY A 65 8.17 -4.93 3.31
N ARG A 66 8.46 -5.79 2.33
CA ARG A 66 8.43 -5.44 0.90
C ARG A 66 7.08 -4.89 0.44
N ASN A 67 5.95 -5.44 0.93
CA ASN A 67 4.63 -5.06 0.46
C ASN A 67 4.23 -3.68 0.99
N VAL A 68 4.42 -3.42 2.29
CA VAL A 68 4.17 -2.10 2.86
C VAL A 68 5.13 -1.04 2.30
N ALA A 69 6.40 -1.39 2.04
CA ALA A 69 7.35 -0.49 1.40
C ALA A 69 6.92 -0.11 -0.03
N ARG A 70 6.44 -1.07 -0.82
CA ARG A 70 5.84 -0.82 -2.14
C ARG A 70 4.63 0.11 -2.04
N ALA A 71 3.72 -0.16 -1.10
CA ALA A 71 2.55 0.69 -0.88
C ALA A 71 2.94 2.13 -0.53
N ARG A 72 3.96 2.34 0.30
CA ARG A 72 4.50 3.69 0.62
C ARG A 72 5.00 4.43 -0.61
N ILE A 73 5.79 3.77 -1.46
CA ILE A 73 6.32 4.38 -2.69
C ILE A 73 5.18 4.82 -3.62
N LEU A 74 4.20 3.94 -3.82
CA LEU A 74 3.05 4.22 -4.68
C LEU A 74 2.18 5.34 -4.09
N ALA A 75 1.86 5.27 -2.80
CA ALA A 75 1.02 6.26 -2.14
C ALA A 75 1.67 7.66 -2.15
N LYS A 76 3.00 7.74 -1.93
CA LYS A 76 3.73 9.01 -2.05
C LYS A 76 3.64 9.57 -3.46
N ARG A 77 3.83 8.72 -4.48
CA ARG A 77 3.84 9.14 -5.89
C ARG A 77 2.49 9.68 -6.37
N HIS A 78 1.39 9.04 -5.97
CA HIS A 78 0.06 9.34 -6.51
C HIS A 78 -0.77 10.28 -5.62
N PHE A 79 -0.53 10.27 -4.31
CA PHE A 79 -1.35 11.00 -3.33
C PHE A 79 -0.54 11.83 -2.33
N GLY A 80 0.78 11.89 -2.48
CA GLY A 80 1.65 12.71 -1.62
C GLY A 80 1.84 12.18 -0.19
N LEU A 81 1.28 11.01 0.15
CA LEU A 81 1.40 10.41 1.50
C LEU A 81 2.86 10.05 1.83
N ASP A 82 3.37 10.57 2.94
CA ASP A 82 4.73 10.33 3.40
C ASP A 82 4.91 8.95 4.02
N ASN A 83 3.82 8.37 4.53
CA ASN A 83 3.89 7.06 5.17
C ASN A 83 2.60 6.25 5.06
N VAL A 84 2.75 4.93 5.20
CA VAL A 84 1.67 3.95 5.32
C VAL A 84 2.03 3.07 6.51
N VAL A 85 1.17 3.06 7.53
CA VAL A 85 1.40 2.35 8.79
C VAL A 85 0.31 1.30 8.97
N ILE A 86 0.71 0.04 9.03
CA ILE A 86 -0.20 -1.08 9.30
C ILE A 86 -0.36 -1.20 10.82
N THR A 87 -1.59 -1.06 11.29
CA THR A 87 -1.97 -1.18 12.71
C THR A 87 -2.54 -2.55 13.00
#